data_AF-A0A7X7SEN9-F1
#
_entry.id   AF-A0A7X7SEN9-F1
#
_cell.length_a   1.000
_cell.length_b   1.000
_cell.length_c   1.000
_cell.angle_alpha   90.00
_cell.angle_beta   90.00
_cell.angle_gamma   90.00
#
_symmetry.space_group_name_H-M   'P 1'
#
loop_
_entity.id
_entity.type
_entity.pdbx_description
1 polymer ?
#
loop_
_entity_poly.entity_id
_entity_poly.type
_entity_poly.pdbx_seq_one_letter_code
_entity_poly.pdbx_strand_id
1 'polypeptide(L)' 'GKLLQSHKITEPKTNIIMSHLVPSVYFIKVTEGQKEIKTFKIIKN' A
#
# COMPACT_ATOMS: atom_id res chain seq x y z
N GLY A 1 -5.50 11.24 5.19
CA GLY A 1 -4.15 10.88 4.69
C GLY A 1 -4.03 11.27 3.23
N LYS A 2 -2.81 11.36 2.71
CA LYS A 2 -2.54 11.64 1.28
C LYS A 2 -2.28 10.33 0.54
N LEU A 3 -2.86 10.15 -0.65
CA LEU A 3 -2.52 9.03 -1.53
C LEU A 3 -1.07 9.22 -2.03
N LEU A 4 -0.20 8.27 -1.73
CA LEU A 4 1.21 8.33 -2.15
C LEU A 4 1.45 7.58 -3.46
N GLN A 5 0.81 6.42 -3.61
CA GLN A 5 0.97 5.56 -4.78
C GLN A 5 -0.31 4.73 -4.99
N SER A 6 -0.63 4.44 -6.25
CA SER A 6 -1.65 3.48 -6.65
C SER A 6 -1.08 2.57 -7.73
N HIS A 7 -1.34 1.27 -7.63
CA HIS A 7 -0.84 0.28 -8.58
C HIS A 7 -1.86 -0.85 -8.75
N LYS A 8 -2.04 -1.31 -9.99
CA LYS A 8 -2.90 -2.46 -10.29
C LYS A 8 -2.12 -3.74 -10.05
N ILE A 9 -2.64 -4.62 -9.21
CA ILE A 9 -2.05 -5.93 -8.92
C ILE A 9 -2.43 -6.89 -10.06
N THR A 10 -1.45 -7.44 -10.75
CA THR A 10 -1.64 -8.42 -11.84
C THR A 10 -1.11 -9.81 -11.50
N GLU A 11 -0.29 -9.90 -10.45
CA GLU A 11 0.35 -11.13 -10.00
C GLU A 11 -0.03 -11.45 -8.54
N PRO A 12 0.04 -12.71 -8.09
CA PRO A 12 -0.26 -13.10 -6.72
C PRO A 12 0.63 -12.42 -5.66
N LYS A 13 1.81 -11.93 -6.07
CA LYS A 13 2.76 -11.21 -5.23
C LYS A 13 3.10 -9.88 -5.89
N THR A 14 3.21 -8.81 -5.09
CA THR A 14 3.64 -7.50 -5.56
C THR A 14 4.62 -6.91 -4.57
N ASN A 15 5.75 -6.41 -5.08
CA ASN A 15 6.75 -5.73 -4.28
C ASN A 15 6.46 -4.23 -4.29
N ILE A 16 6.50 -3.59 -3.10
CA ILE A 16 6.25 -2.15 -2.96
C ILE A 16 7.53 -1.51 -2.41
N ILE A 17 8.15 -0.65 -3.23
CA ILE A 17 9.41 0.00 -2.88
C ILE A 17 9.13 1.17 -1.93
N MET A 18 9.48 1.00 -0.65
CA MET A 18 9.25 1.99 0.41
C MET A 18 10.52 2.74 0.84
N SER A 19 11.65 2.53 0.16
CA SER A 19 12.97 3.09 0.54
C SER A 19 13.01 4.62 0.52
N HIS A 20 12.23 5.27 -0.34
CA HIS A 20 12.17 6.73 -0.47
C HIS A 20 11.23 7.39 0.56
N LEU A 21 10.51 6.60 1.36
CA LEU A 21 9.54 7.09 2.32
C LEU A 21 10.20 7.37 3.66
N VAL A 22 9.87 8.51 4.26
CA VAL A 22 10.36 8.90 5.60
C VAL A 22 9.82 7.96 6.68
N PRO A 23 10.47 7.86 7.85
CA PRO A 23 9.92 7.11 8.99
C PRO A 23 8.52 7.62 9.35
N SER A 24 7.52 6.73 9.27
CA SER A 24 6.12 7.06 9.54
C SER A 24 5.24 5.81 9.54
N VAL A 25 3.95 6.00 9.78
CA VAL A 25 2.93 4.96 9.64
C VAL A 25 2.26 5.08 8.27
N TYR A 26 2.31 4.00 7.51
CA TYR A 26 1.71 3.88 6.18
C TYR A 26 0.54 2.90 6.19
N PHE A 27 -0.46 3.18 5.37
CA PHE A 27 -1.60 2.29 5.15
C PHE A 27 -1.61 1.85 3.69
N ILE A 28 -1.61 0.55 3.47
CA ILE A 28 -1.85 -0.04 2.14
C ILE A 28 -3.26 -0.60 2.13
N LYS A 29 -4.07 -0.10 1.21
CA LYS A 29 -5.40 -0.62 0.95
C LYS A 29 -5.37 -1.47 -0.32
N VAL A 30 -5.83 -2.72 -0.22
CA VAL A 30 -6.05 -3.60 -1.37
C VAL A 30 -7.53 -3.57 -1.69
N THR A 31 -7.85 -3.24 -2.94
CA THR A 31 -9.22 -3.10 -3.43
C THR A 31 -9.45 -3.97 -4.64
N GLU A 32 -10.62 -4.61 -4.70
CA GLU A 32 -11.15 -5.24 -5.89
C GLU A 32 -12.29 -4.38 -6.44
N GLY A 33 -12.01 -3.62 -7.51
CA GLY A 33 -12.91 -2.55 -7.96
C GLY A 33 -13.06 -1.47 -6.88
N GLN A 34 -14.29 -1.26 -6.40
CA GLN A 34 -14.59 -0.31 -5.32
C GLN A 34 -14.62 -0.95 -3.94
N LYS A 35 -14.48 -2.28 -3.85
CA LYS A 35 -14.53 -3.01 -2.59
C LYS A 35 -13.15 -3.08 -1.96
N GLU A 36 -13.02 -2.56 -0.75
CA GLU A 36 -11.85 -2.81 0.08
C GLU A 36 -11.87 -4.26 0.58
N ILE A 37 -10.82 -5.01 0.24
CA ILE A 37 -10.71 -6.43 0.63
C ILE A 37 -9.70 -6.64 1.74
N LYS A 38 -8.71 -5.74 1.88
CA LYS A 38 -7.69 -5.83 2.92
C LYS A 38 -7.01 -4.50 3.14
N THR A 39 -6.63 -4.23 4.38
CA THR A 39 -5.78 -3.10 4.74
C THR A 39 -4.62 -3.55 5.60
N PHE A 40 -3.43 -3.03 5.30
CA PHE A 40 -2.20 -3.28 6.04
C PHE A 40 -1.71 -1.97 6.64
N LYS A 41 -1.36 -2.00 7.93
CA LYS A 41 -0.63 -0.92 8.60
C LYS A 41 0.85 -1.28 8.62
N ILE A 42 1.68 -0.42 8.05
CA ILE A 42 3.13 -0.56 8.04
C ILE A 42 3.71 0.55 8.92
N ILE A 43 4.57 0.17 9.85
CA ILE A 43 5.34 1.12 10.66
C ILE A 43 6.75 1.10 10.10
N LYS A 44 7.17 2.21 9.49
CA LYS A 44 8.51 2.38 8.97
C LYS A 44 9.33 3.17 9.98
N ASN A 45 10.42 2.57 10.47
CA ASN A 45 11.44 3.22 11.29
C ASN A 45 12.45 3.99 10.44
#